data_AF-A0A4R1ZR33-F1
#
_entry.id   AF-A0A4R1ZR33-F1
#
_cell.length_a   1.000
_cell.length_b   1.000
_cell.length_c   1.000
_cell.angle_alpha   90.00
_cell.angle_beta   90.00
_cell.angle_gamma   90.00
#
_symmetry.space_group_name_H-M   'P 1'
#
loop_
_entity.id
_entity.type
_entity.pdbx_description
1 polymer ?
#
loop_
_entity_poly.entity_id
_entity_poly.type
_entity_poly.pdbx_seq_one_letter_code
_entity_poly.pdbx_strand_id
1 'polypeptide(L)'
;MSELSQYGIQLTAQIIHAKQFEKKMRGYSQEQVDEFLDEIIKDYSRMQELIVKFEADLANIHKELMKDKEAFDYFMIKRRLEDLEQRVFGEKRETLRPRVF
;
A
#
# COMPACT_ATOMS: atom_id res chain seq x y z
N MET A 1 2.15 -17.21 -6.08
CA MET A 1 3.38 -17.09 -5.26
C MET A 1 4.42 -16.09 -5.81
N SER A 2 4.42 -15.74 -7.10
CA SER A 2 5.51 -14.92 -7.69
C SER A 2 5.44 -13.41 -7.43
N GLU A 3 4.31 -12.84 -6.99
CA GLU A 3 4.16 -11.38 -6.90
C GLU A 3 4.40 -10.78 -5.52
N LEU A 4 4.32 -11.56 -4.43
CA LEU A 4 4.51 -11.05 -3.07
C LEU A 4 5.95 -11.22 -2.56
N SER A 5 6.73 -12.11 -3.18
CA SER A 5 8.14 -12.34 -2.83
C SER A 5 9.02 -11.11 -3.07
N GLN A 6 8.68 -10.28 -4.06
CA GLN A 6 9.38 -9.02 -4.34
C GLN A 6 9.27 -8.00 -3.19
N TYR A 7 8.24 -8.14 -2.35
CA TYR A 7 8.04 -7.32 -1.15
C TYR A 7 8.60 -7.99 0.12
N GLY A 8 9.38 -9.08 -0.03
CA GLY A 8 9.95 -9.81 1.09
C GLY A 8 8.95 -10.72 1.82
N ILE A 9 7.74 -10.92 1.28
CA ILE A 9 6.72 -11.78 1.88
C ILE A 9 6.91 -13.21 1.39
N GLN A 10 7.25 -14.11 2.32
CA GLN A 10 7.58 -15.50 2.01
C GLN A 10 6.49 -16.49 2.42
N LEU A 11 5.58 -16.09 3.30
CA LEU A 11 4.54 -16.95 3.84
C LEU A 11 3.17 -16.60 3.26
N THR A 12 2.36 -17.63 3.04
CA THR A 12 0.94 -17.51 2.70
C THR A 12 0.12 -18.33 3.69
N ALA A 13 -1.17 -18.03 3.83
CA ALA A 13 -2.08 -18.81 4.67
C ALA A 13 -2.01 -20.32 4.35
N GLN A 14 -1.91 -20.67 3.06
CA GLN A 14 -1.76 -22.06 2.60
C GLN A 14 -0.44 -22.70 3.03
N ILE A 15 0.68 -21.96 2.94
CA ILE A 15 2.00 -22.47 3.35
C ILE A 15 2.02 -22.70 4.88
N ILE A 16 1.42 -21.78 5.65
CA ILE A 16 1.35 -21.89 7.10
C ILE A 16 0.49 -23.09 7.49
N HIS A 17 -0.68 -23.26 6.87
CA HIS A 17 -1.56 -24.42 7.10
C HIS A 17 -0.89 -25.76 6.75
N ALA A 18 -0.08 -25.82 5.69
CA ALA A 18 0.62 -27.04 5.29
C ALA A 18 1.90 -27.30 6.11
N LYS A 19 2.30 -26.40 7.01
CA LYS A 19 3.56 -26.51 7.75
C LYS A 19 3.45 -27.59 8.82
N GLN A 20 4.33 -28.59 8.72
CA GLN A 20 4.52 -29.57 9.78
C GLN A 20 5.81 -29.28 10.56
N PHE A 21 5.73 -29.36 11.89
CA PHE A 21 6.87 -29.20 12.78
C PHE A 21 7.35 -30.57 13.29
N GLU A 22 8.67 -30.73 13.37
CA GLU A 22 9.26 -31.92 13.97
C GLU A 22 8.98 -31.96 15.47
N LYS A 23 8.58 -33.13 15.98
CA LYS A 23 8.38 -33.35 17.41
C LYS A 23 9.74 -33.56 18.10
N LYS A 24 10.03 -32.76 19.14
CA LYS A 24 11.21 -32.92 20.00
C LYS A 24 10.79 -33.17 21.45
N MET A 25 11.64 -33.85 22.21
CA MET A 25 11.42 -34.21 23.63
C MET A 25 11.17 -33.00 24.54
N ARG A 26 11.61 -31.81 24.14
CA ARG A 26 11.24 -30.52 24.74
C ARG A 26 10.80 -29.59 23.62
N GLY A 27 9.69 -28.89 23.82
CA GLY A 27 9.12 -27.97 22.86
C GLY A 27 7.79 -27.42 23.33
N TYR A 28 7.19 -26.56 22.51
CA TYR A 28 5.84 -26.06 22.72
C TYR A 28 4.80 -27.18 22.56
N SER A 29 3.66 -27.02 23.22
CA SER A 29 2.50 -27.90 23.02
C SER A 29 2.01 -27.75 21.58
N GLN A 30 1.76 -28.88 20.88
CA GLN A 30 1.22 -28.86 19.53
C GLN A 30 -0.12 -28.13 19.47
N GLU A 31 -1.03 -28.41 20.41
CA GLU A 31 -2.34 -27.74 20.48
C GLU A 31 -2.22 -26.22 20.58
N GLN A 32 -1.33 -25.71 21.45
CA GLN A 32 -1.14 -24.26 21.60
C GLN A 32 -0.52 -23.63 20.34
N VAL A 33 0.37 -24.36 19.66
CA VAL A 33 0.94 -23.90 18.39
C VAL A 33 -0.13 -23.90 17.31
N ASP A 34 -0.94 -24.94 17.20
CA ASP A 34 -1.99 -25.06 16.19
C ASP A 34 -3.06 -23.98 16.36
N GLU A 35 -3.55 -23.76 17.60
CA GLU A 35 -4.49 -22.67 17.90
C GLU A 35 -3.94 -21.30 17.49
N PHE A 36 -2.66 -21.04 17.77
CA PHE A 36 -2.01 -19.79 17.38
C PHE A 36 -1.81 -19.68 15.86
N LEU A 37 -1.47 -20.78 15.18
CA LEU A 37 -1.33 -20.81 13.73
C LEU A 37 -2.67 -20.60 13.02
N ASP A 38 -3.78 -21.08 13.59
CA ASP A 38 -5.13 -20.83 13.07
C ASP A 38 -5.48 -19.32 13.09
N GLU A 39 -5.09 -18.61 14.15
CA GLU A 39 -5.25 -17.15 14.21
C GLU A 39 -4.40 -16.45 13.14
N ILE A 40 -3.13 -16.84 13.00
CA ILE A 40 -2.25 -16.29 11.97
C ILE A 40 -2.79 -16.57 10.56
N ILE A 41 -3.32 -17.76 10.30
CA ILE A 41 -3.90 -18.13 9.00
C ILE A 41 -5.10 -17.23 8.67
N LYS A 42 -5.97 -16.96 9.65
CA LYS A 42 -7.11 -16.04 9.48
C LYS A 42 -6.63 -14.64 9.12
N ASP A 43 -5.63 -14.13 9.83
CA ASP A 43 -5.09 -12.79 9.59
C ASP A 43 -4.41 -12.69 8.22
N TYR A 44 -3.60 -13.67 7.84
CA TYR A 44 -2.99 -13.71 6.50
C TYR A 44 -4.05 -13.76 5.39
N SER A 45 -5.12 -14.52 5.58
CA SER A 45 -6.22 -14.58 4.60
C SER A 45 -6.93 -13.23 4.48
N ARG A 46 -7.23 -12.59 5.61
CA ARG A 46 -7.86 -11.26 5.64
C ARG A 46 -6.96 -10.18 5.02
N MET A 47 -5.65 -10.24 5.27
CA MET A 47 -4.70 -9.32 4.64
C MET A 47 -4.67 -9.50 3.12
N GLN A 48 -4.70 -10.73 2.62
CA GLN A 48 -4.78 -10.99 1.17
C GLN A 48 -6.07 -10.43 0.56
N GLU A 49 -7.22 -10.63 1.21
CA GLU A 49 -8.50 -10.04 0.77
C GLU A 49 -8.44 -8.51 0.73
N LEU A 50 -7.84 -7.87 1.75
CA LEU A 50 -7.69 -6.43 1.80
C LEU A 50 -6.77 -5.88 0.70
N ILE A 51 -5.66 -6.58 0.42
CA ILE A 51 -4.75 -6.20 -0.68
C ILE A 51 -5.51 -6.22 -2.01
N VAL A 52 -6.20 -7.32 -2.31
CA VAL A 52 -6.97 -7.44 -3.56
C VAL A 52 -8.05 -6.36 -3.66
N LYS A 53 -8.74 -6.06 -2.55
CA LYS A 53 -9.73 -5.00 -2.49
C LYS A 53 -9.10 -3.63 -2.80
N PHE A 54 -7.98 -3.30 -2.15
CA PHE A 54 -7.32 -2.01 -2.37
C PHE A 54 -6.73 -1.88 -3.77
N GLU A 55 -6.19 -2.95 -4.35
CA GLU A 55 -5.75 -2.96 -5.75
C GLU A 55 -6.91 -2.70 -6.71
N ALA A 56 -8.08 -3.30 -6.46
CA ALA A 56 -9.29 -3.04 -7.23
C ALA A 56 -9.79 -1.59 -7.08
N ASP A 57 -9.80 -1.07 -5.84
CA ASP A 57 -10.19 0.32 -5.56
C ASP A 57 -9.23 1.31 -6.25
N LEU A 58 -7.91 1.07 -6.18
CA LEU A 58 -6.91 1.87 -6.88
C LEU A 58 -7.10 1.82 -8.40
N ALA A 59 -7.35 0.65 -8.97
CA ALA A 59 -7.61 0.51 -10.40
C ALA A 59 -8.87 1.27 -10.83
N ASN A 60 -9.93 1.23 -10.03
CA ASN A 60 -11.16 1.98 -10.27
C ASN A 60 -10.94 3.49 -10.20
N ILE A 61 -10.27 3.98 -9.16
CA ILE A 61 -9.93 5.41 -9.00
C ILE A 61 -9.06 5.87 -10.17
N HIS A 62 -8.04 5.09 -10.54
CA HIS A 62 -7.18 5.42 -11.67
C HIS A 62 -7.99 5.51 -12.98
N LYS A 63 -8.92 4.59 -13.20
CA LYS A 63 -9.82 4.62 -14.35
C LYS A 63 -10.72 5.86 -14.35
N GLU A 64 -11.23 6.27 -13.19
CA GLU A 64 -12.04 7.49 -13.06
C GLU A 64 -11.23 8.75 -13.34
N LEU A 65 -10.00 8.85 -12.82
CA LEU A 65 -9.10 9.96 -13.12
C LEU A 65 -8.74 10.04 -14.61
N MET A 66 -8.61 8.89 -15.28
CA MET A 66 -8.32 8.83 -16.72
C MET A 66 -9.52 9.15 -17.61
N LYS A 67 -10.75 9.19 -17.09
CA LYS A 67 -11.93 9.61 -17.88
C LYS A 67 -11.92 11.09 -18.22
N ASP A 68 -11.29 11.92 -17.38
CA ASP A 68 -11.08 13.35 -17.64
C ASP A 68 -9.58 13.67 -17.51
N LYS A 69 -8.81 13.01 -18.38
CA LYS A 69 -7.34 13.10 -18.39
C LYS A 69 -6.85 14.54 -18.51
N GLU A 70 -7.55 15.38 -19.27
CA GLU A 70 -7.21 16.79 -19.46
C GLU A 70 -7.39 17.59 -18.15
N ALA A 71 -8.50 17.40 -17.44
CA ALA A 71 -8.70 18.05 -16.14
C ALA A 71 -7.68 17.55 -15.09
N PHE A 72 -7.35 16.25 -15.10
CA PHE A 72 -6.35 15.68 -14.19
C PHE A 72 -4.94 16.20 -14.47
N ASP A 73 -4.50 16.21 -15.73
CA ASP A 73 -3.19 16.71 -16.13
C ASP A 73 -3.08 18.22 -15.78
N TYR A 74 -4.13 19.00 -16.03
CA TYR A 74 -4.19 20.41 -15.61
C TYR A 74 -4.07 20.58 -14.09
N PHE A 75 -4.81 19.80 -13.30
CA PHE A 75 -4.74 19.84 -11.85
C PHE A 75 -3.34 19.49 -11.32
N MET A 76 -2.71 18.45 -11.87
CA MET A 76 -1.38 18.00 -11.46
C MET A 76 -0.29 19.03 -11.81
N ILE A 77 -0.37 19.64 -13.00
CA ILE A 77 0.52 20.73 -13.41
C ILE A 77 0.36 21.92 -12.47
N LYS A 78 -0.89 22.32 -12.16
CA LYS A 78 -1.18 23.44 -11.26
C LYS A 78 -0.60 23.21 -9.86
N ARG A 79 -0.84 22.03 -9.27
CA ARG A 79 -0.32 21.69 -7.94
C ARG A 79 1.21 21.72 -7.91
N ARG A 80 1.86 21.22 -8.97
CA ARG A 80 3.32 21.23 -9.07
C ARG A 80 3.88 22.64 -9.24
N LEU A 81 3.17 23.51 -9.96
CA LEU A 81 3.50 24.94 -10.04
C LEU A 81 3.40 25.61 -8.67
N GLU A 82 2.33 25.37 -7.92
CA GLU A 82 2.15 25.92 -6.56
C GLU A 82 3.28 25.47 -5.61
N ASP A 83 3.65 24.18 -5.62
CA ASP A 83 4.76 23.65 -4.83
C ASP A 83 6.11 24.32 -5.19
N LEU A 84 6.36 24.52 -6.49
CA LEU A 84 7.56 25.19 -6.98
C LEU A 84 7.57 26.67 -6.60
N GLU A 85 6.45 27.37 -6.70
CA GLU A 85 6.33 28.76 -6.29
C GLU A 85 6.64 28.93 -4.80
N GLN A 86 6.09 28.06 -3.96
CA GLN A 86 6.35 28.12 -2.53
C GLN A 86 7.81 27.81 -2.18
N ARG A 87 8.47 26.88 -2.88
CA ARG A 87 9.90 26.56 -2.65
C ARG A 87 10.84 27.65 -3.15
N VAL A 88 10.56 28.26 -4.29
CA VAL A 88 11.44 29.25 -4.92
C VAL A 88 11.25 30.64 -4.31
N PHE A 89 10.01 31.02 -4.01
CA PHE A 89 9.67 32.38 -3.58
C PHE A 89 9.26 32.48 -2.12
N GLY A 90 9.02 31.35 -1.43
CA GLY A 90 8.52 31.33 -0.04
C GLY A 90 7.05 31.74 0.11
N GLU A 91 6.47 32.40 -0.90
CA GLU A 91 5.08 32.83 -0.97
C GLU A 91 4.53 32.70 -2.40
N LYS A 92 3.20 32.76 -2.54
CA LYS A 92 2.53 32.70 -3.86
C LYS A 92 2.87 33.95 -4.69
N ARG A 93 3.00 33.81 -6.00
CA ARG A 93 3.31 34.95 -6.88
C ARG A 93 2.31 36.11 -6.78
N GLU A 94 1.05 35.82 -6.44
CA GLU A 94 0.01 36.82 -6.20
C GLU A 94 0.32 37.74 -5.00
N THR A 95 1.15 37.31 -4.03
CA THR A 95 1.60 38.14 -2.91
C THR A 95 2.89 38.91 -3.20
N LEU A 96 3.64 38.50 -4.24
CA LEU A 96 4.82 39.21 -4.73
C LEU A 96 4.38 40.46 -5.50
N ARG A 97 4.14 41.57 -4.81
CA ARG A 97 3.97 42.85 -5.50
C ARG A 97 5.26 43.16 -6.29
N PRO A 98 5.16 43.55 -7.57
CA PRO A 98 6.33 43.99 -8.30
C PRO A 98 6.94 45.19 -7.56
N ARG A 99 8.23 45.09 -7.19
CA ARG A 99 8.99 46.27 -6.79
C ARG A 99 9.11 47.13 -8.04
N VAL A 100 8.25 48.13 -8.11
CA VAL A 100 8.37 49.22 -9.08
C VAL A 100 9.66 49.95 -8.71
N PHE A 101 10.66 49.86 -9.60
CA PHE A 101 11.88 50.67 -9.53
C PHE A 101 11.62 52.05 -10.14
#